data_AF-A0A660RAG6-F1
#
_entry.id   AF-A0A660RAG6-F1
#
_cell.length_a   1.000
_cell.length_b   1.000
_cell.length_c   1.000
_cell.angle_alpha   90.00
_cell.angle_beta   90.00
_cell.angle_gamma   90.00
#
_symmetry.space_group_name_H-M   'P 1'
#
loop_
_entity.id
_entity.type
_entity.pdbx_description
1 polymer ?
#
loop_
_entity_poly.entity_id
_entity_poly.type
_entity_poly.pdbx_seq_one_letter_code
_entity_poly.pdbx_strand_id
1 'polypeptide(L)'
;MAVSTFKRKIASVQIKLASPETIRSWSSGEVKKPETINYRTFKPEKDGLFCERIFGPVKDYECACGKYKGKKYEGTVCERCGVRVESREARRKRMGHIELAAPVVHIWYLESIPSVLGTLLDISTSDLENIIYYGSRRIIERAFIVTDPKDSPFSQGDILYETEYRIYMRRWNFDVEQAFIVKNPKSPVVSDLDGEVRLKTERTNTGRELVWIIVRNVVRAEHTVYPGMRIIVKDGENVEKGQEMTMEMEVEPIYAPFEGYVEVDELTNAVTLRPLTTSKEQPLVFTIPYGARVLVKDGEKIKKGDQITSPTKLPSVKASISGKVVFGRDLNVRPLEDGTYEALSMGTLYVESSIEERKYPIFEGSLVYVNDGDQVKKGDHLADRFLFEDEFLASSEAKIFEEYYPTLFDLEERVENDRPIVVITDIDPEASEETGLKIGDIITENEYEAYSQIYPDKIKASYGATAIKELLQKLDLEELKAYLEAELKKLPVSSSKAIKLRRRLKLVKDFIKSGNKPEWIILEVIPVIPPDLRPMIQIEGGRFATTDLNELYRRVINRNNRLRRLMDLGAPEIILRNEKRMLQEAVDALIHNGTES
;
A
#
# COMPACT_ATOMS: atom_id res chain seq x y z
N MET A 1 60.01 11.46 -45.65
CA MET A 1 60.77 11.04 -44.44
C MET A 1 61.06 9.55 -44.55
N ALA A 2 62.33 9.14 -44.50
CA ALA A 2 62.73 7.75 -44.58
C ALA A 2 62.09 6.95 -43.45
N VAL A 3 61.29 5.93 -43.78
CA VAL A 3 60.72 5.01 -42.81
C VAL A 3 61.85 4.15 -42.28
N SER A 4 62.32 4.47 -41.07
CA SER A 4 63.32 3.69 -40.35
C SER A 4 62.89 2.21 -40.28
N THR A 5 63.66 1.34 -40.94
CA THR A 5 63.50 -0.12 -40.97
C THR A 5 64.01 -0.81 -39.70
N PHE A 6 64.39 -0.06 -38.66
CA PHE A 6 64.76 -0.64 -37.37
C PHE A 6 63.51 -1.18 -36.66
N LYS A 7 63.23 -2.47 -36.85
CA LYS A 7 62.35 -3.23 -35.95
C LYS A 7 62.98 -3.23 -34.55
N ARG A 8 62.57 -2.30 -33.70
CA ARG A 8 62.89 -2.32 -32.27
C ARG A 8 62.41 -3.66 -31.71
N LYS A 9 63.32 -4.44 -31.13
CA LYS A 9 62.95 -5.69 -30.44
C LYS A 9 62.09 -5.31 -29.22
N ILE A 10 60.96 -6.00 -29.06
CA ILE A 10 60.09 -5.82 -27.89
C ILE A 10 60.86 -6.35 -26.67
N ALA A 11 61.19 -5.46 -25.72
CA ALA A 11 61.96 -5.80 -24.52
C ALA A 11 61.08 -6.28 -23.35
N SER A 12 59.87 -5.73 -23.22
CA SER A 12 58.90 -6.09 -22.19
C SER A 12 57.47 -5.83 -22.66
N VAL A 13 56.51 -6.48 -21.99
CA VAL A 13 55.06 -6.26 -22.17
C VAL A 13 54.49 -5.86 -20.82
N GLN A 14 53.67 -4.81 -20.81
CA GLN A 14 53.02 -4.29 -19.60
C GLN A 14 51.51 -4.32 -19.77
N ILE A 15 50.81 -4.69 -18.70
CA ILE A 15 49.34 -4.65 -18.61
C ILE A 15 48.98 -3.65 -17.51
N LYS A 16 47.99 -2.80 -17.79
CA LYS A 16 47.45 -1.80 -16.87
C LYS A 16 45.93 -1.76 -16.96
N LEU A 17 45.30 -1.17 -15.95
CA LEU A 17 43.89 -0.81 -16.01
C LEU A 17 43.68 0.25 -17.10
N ALA A 18 42.60 0.13 -17.85
CA ALA A 18 42.23 1.08 -18.88
C ALA A 18 41.28 2.12 -18.29
N SER A 19 41.70 3.38 -18.22
CA SER A 19 40.78 4.47 -17.85
C SER A 19 39.71 4.66 -18.93
N PRO A 20 38.53 5.23 -18.60
CA PRO A 20 37.52 5.56 -19.60
C PRO A 20 38.07 6.41 -20.75
N GLU A 21 38.95 7.37 -20.45
CA GLU A 21 39.65 8.19 -21.44
C GLU A 21 40.57 7.36 -22.35
N THR A 22 41.28 6.39 -21.78
CA THR A 22 42.15 5.47 -22.53
C THR A 22 41.31 4.62 -23.49
N ILE A 23 40.18 4.10 -23.05
CA ILE A 23 39.25 3.33 -23.90
C ILE A 23 38.73 4.20 -25.06
N ARG A 24 38.34 5.46 -24.79
CA ARG A 24 37.94 6.41 -25.83
C ARG A 24 39.07 6.68 -26.82
N SER A 25 40.33 6.74 -26.36
CA SER A 25 41.51 6.96 -27.22
C SER A 25 41.79 5.83 -28.21
N TRP A 26 41.44 4.59 -27.86
CA TRP A 26 41.55 3.43 -28.76
C TRP A 26 40.42 3.38 -29.79
N SER A 27 39.31 4.04 -29.46
CA SER A 27 38.10 3.95 -30.24
C SER A 27 38.13 4.81 -31.48
N SER A 28 37.59 4.27 -32.56
CA SER A 28 37.35 4.99 -33.82
C SER A 28 35.91 5.50 -33.95
N GLY A 29 35.06 5.29 -32.94
CA GLY A 29 33.69 5.82 -32.87
C GLY A 29 32.76 5.05 -31.93
N GLU A 30 31.69 5.72 -31.49
CA GLU A 30 30.64 5.13 -30.64
C GLU A 30 29.69 4.26 -31.48
N VAL A 31 29.40 3.05 -31.00
CA VAL A 31 28.36 2.16 -31.53
C VAL A 31 27.05 2.48 -30.81
N LYS A 32 26.12 3.12 -31.52
CA LYS A 32 24.83 3.56 -30.95
C LYS A 32 23.71 2.57 -31.15
N LYS A 33 23.84 1.72 -32.17
CA LYS A 33 22.78 0.91 -32.73
C LYS A 33 23.09 -0.59 -32.56
N PRO A 34 22.12 -1.40 -32.11
CA PRO A 34 22.32 -2.86 -31.98
C PRO A 34 22.35 -3.55 -33.35
N GLU A 35 21.92 -2.88 -34.42
CA GLU A 35 21.83 -3.49 -35.74
C GLU A 35 23.22 -3.86 -36.29
N THR A 36 23.28 -4.99 -37.01
CA THR A 36 24.53 -5.51 -37.58
C THR A 36 24.62 -5.17 -39.07
N ILE A 37 23.86 -5.87 -39.91
CA ILE A 37 23.83 -5.73 -41.37
C ILE A 37 22.37 -5.63 -41.81
N ASN A 38 22.13 -4.82 -42.83
CA ASN A 38 20.82 -4.70 -43.44
C ASN A 38 20.44 -5.98 -44.22
N TYR A 39 19.29 -6.58 -43.93
CA TYR A 39 18.85 -7.83 -44.54
C TYR A 39 18.59 -7.76 -46.06
N ARG A 40 18.35 -6.57 -46.63
CA ARG A 40 18.13 -6.40 -48.08
C ARG A 40 19.42 -6.10 -48.83
N THR A 41 20.21 -5.16 -48.31
CA THR A 41 21.40 -4.67 -49.01
C THR A 41 22.67 -5.44 -48.67
N PHE A 42 22.63 -6.26 -47.61
CA PHE A 42 23.79 -6.96 -47.04
C PHE A 42 24.95 -6.02 -46.68
N LYS A 43 24.67 -4.72 -46.53
CA LYS A 43 25.64 -3.71 -46.09
C LYS A 43 25.56 -3.49 -44.59
N PRO A 44 26.69 -3.23 -43.92
CA PRO A 44 26.69 -2.87 -42.51
C PRO A 44 25.82 -1.65 -42.23
N GLU A 45 25.05 -1.71 -41.15
CA GLU A 45 24.24 -0.57 -40.75
C GLU A 45 25.09 0.58 -40.21
N LYS A 46 24.62 1.81 -40.46
CA LYS A 46 25.29 3.01 -39.94
C LYS A 46 25.16 3.06 -38.42
N ASP A 47 26.27 3.37 -37.75
CA ASP A 47 26.41 3.43 -36.28
C ASP A 47 26.14 2.10 -35.55
N GLY A 48 26.00 1.01 -36.31
CA GLY A 48 25.81 -0.34 -35.81
C GLY A 48 27.13 -1.09 -35.57
N LEU A 49 27.02 -2.36 -35.16
CA LEU A 49 28.15 -3.19 -34.74
C LEU A 49 29.18 -3.48 -35.85
N PHE A 50 28.84 -3.29 -37.13
CA PHE A 50 29.75 -3.54 -38.26
C PHE A 50 30.05 -2.28 -39.07
N CYS A 51 29.67 -1.10 -38.55
CA CYS A 51 29.72 0.17 -39.26
C CYS A 51 31.12 0.47 -39.85
N GLU A 52 31.16 0.68 -41.18
CA GLU A 52 32.40 0.97 -41.90
C GLU A 52 33.07 2.29 -41.49
N ARG A 53 32.27 3.26 -41.01
CA ARG A 53 32.78 4.54 -40.52
C ARG A 53 33.63 4.36 -39.27
N ILE A 54 33.24 3.43 -38.40
CA ILE A 54 33.90 3.16 -37.11
C ILE A 54 35.07 2.20 -37.35
N PHE A 55 34.79 1.02 -37.92
CA PHE A 55 35.76 -0.08 -37.97
C PHE A 55 36.63 -0.09 -39.22
N GLY A 56 36.28 0.68 -40.25
CA GLY A 56 36.97 0.70 -41.55
C GLY A 56 36.22 -0.04 -42.66
N PRO A 57 36.69 0.12 -43.91
CA PRO A 57 35.98 -0.32 -45.10
C PRO A 57 35.96 -1.85 -45.24
N VAL A 58 34.87 -2.40 -45.79
CA VAL A 58 34.75 -3.85 -46.05
C VAL A 58 35.64 -4.28 -47.23
N LYS A 59 35.84 -3.39 -48.20
CA LYS A 59 36.66 -3.61 -49.39
C LYS A 59 37.95 -2.78 -49.32
N ASP A 60 39.03 -3.33 -49.83
CA ASP A 60 40.34 -2.66 -49.83
C ASP A 60 40.30 -1.34 -50.60
N TYR A 61 40.66 -0.25 -49.91
CA TYR A 61 40.75 1.10 -50.46
C TYR A 61 39.46 1.56 -51.18
N GLU A 62 38.29 1.12 -50.72
CA GLU A 62 36.99 1.54 -51.25
C GLU A 62 36.05 1.98 -50.12
N CYS A 63 35.48 3.17 -50.23
CA CYS A 63 34.47 3.65 -49.26
C CYS A 63 33.09 3.00 -49.50
N ALA A 64 32.24 2.93 -48.46
CA ALA A 64 30.91 2.28 -48.51
C ALA A 64 29.98 2.73 -49.66
N CYS A 65 30.07 4.00 -50.08
CA CYS A 65 29.24 4.56 -51.16
C CYS A 65 29.87 4.44 -52.56
N GLY A 66 31.14 4.03 -52.64
CA GLY A 66 31.89 3.90 -53.89
C GLY A 66 32.38 5.21 -54.53
N LYS A 67 32.24 6.38 -53.88
CA LYS A 67 32.75 7.69 -54.37
C LYS A 67 34.28 7.66 -54.55
N TYR A 68 34.99 7.16 -53.54
CA TYR A 68 36.44 6.99 -53.56
C TYR A 68 36.79 5.51 -53.66
N LYS A 69 37.61 5.17 -54.66
CA LYS A 69 38.09 3.81 -54.95
C LYS A 69 39.55 3.82 -55.35
N GLY A 70 40.28 2.82 -54.85
CA GLY A 70 41.69 2.57 -55.15
C GLY A 70 42.64 3.29 -54.22
N LYS A 71 43.88 2.80 -54.18
CA LYS A 71 44.93 3.23 -53.25
C LYS A 71 45.30 4.71 -53.33
N LYS A 72 45.00 5.38 -54.45
CA LYS A 72 45.22 6.84 -54.62
C LYS A 72 44.50 7.72 -53.61
N TYR A 73 43.40 7.25 -53.01
CA TYR A 73 42.63 8.00 -52.02
C TYR A 73 42.89 7.52 -50.58
N GLU A 74 43.93 6.71 -50.36
CA GLU A 74 44.30 6.22 -49.03
C GLU A 74 44.41 7.37 -48.00
N GLY A 75 43.79 7.17 -46.83
CA GLY A 75 43.70 8.17 -45.77
C GLY A 75 42.55 9.18 -45.90
N THR A 76 41.92 9.30 -47.07
CA THR A 76 40.81 10.25 -47.30
C THR A 76 39.53 9.77 -46.61
N VAL A 77 38.86 10.66 -45.88
CA VAL A 77 37.54 10.40 -45.27
C VAL A 77 36.46 10.86 -46.24
N CYS A 78 35.55 9.97 -46.61
CA CYS A 78 34.50 10.30 -47.58
C CYS A 78 33.44 11.24 -46.98
N GLU A 79 33.17 12.39 -47.60
CA GLU A 79 32.14 13.35 -47.18
C GLU A 79 30.72 12.77 -47.17
N ARG A 80 30.43 11.78 -48.04
CA ARG A 80 29.08 11.22 -48.19
C ARG A 80 28.76 10.11 -47.18
N CYS A 81 29.73 9.24 -46.88
CA CYS A 81 29.52 8.09 -46.00
C CYS A 81 30.37 8.11 -44.72
N GLY A 82 31.31 9.04 -44.58
CA GLY A 82 32.22 9.15 -43.43
C GLY A 82 33.30 8.06 -43.34
N VAL A 83 33.35 7.12 -44.29
CA VAL A 83 34.31 6.01 -44.27
C VAL A 83 35.69 6.51 -44.71
N ARG A 84 36.71 6.23 -43.90
CA ARG A 84 38.11 6.44 -44.25
C ARG A 84 38.56 5.34 -45.22
N VAL A 85 39.16 5.74 -46.34
CA VAL A 85 39.68 4.82 -47.35
C VAL A 85 41.03 4.27 -46.90
N GLU A 86 41.10 2.96 -46.65
CA GLU A 86 42.32 2.25 -46.25
C GLU A 86 42.18 0.73 -46.53
N SER A 87 43.17 -0.06 -46.14
CA SER A 87 43.10 -1.53 -46.22
C SER A 87 42.00 -2.10 -45.32
N ARG A 88 41.35 -3.18 -45.77
CA ARG A 88 40.39 -3.96 -44.97
C ARG A 88 40.97 -4.43 -43.64
N GLU A 89 42.29 -4.55 -43.52
CA GLU A 89 42.98 -4.90 -42.28
C GLU A 89 42.62 -3.97 -41.10
N ALA A 90 42.19 -2.74 -41.39
CA ALA A 90 41.68 -1.83 -40.36
C ALA A 90 40.55 -2.46 -39.53
N ARG A 91 39.69 -3.29 -40.15
CA ARG A 91 38.58 -3.99 -39.49
C ARG A 91 38.99 -5.07 -38.49
N ARG A 92 40.27 -5.44 -38.48
CA ARG A 92 40.89 -6.32 -37.48
C ARG A 92 41.63 -5.55 -36.38
N LYS A 93 41.89 -4.25 -36.57
CA LYS A 93 42.72 -3.41 -35.67
C LYS A 93 41.93 -2.32 -34.95
N ARG A 94 40.93 -1.70 -35.60
CA ARG A 94 40.15 -0.59 -35.04
C ARG A 94 39.12 -1.07 -34.03
N MET A 95 39.14 -0.46 -32.86
CA MET A 95 38.14 -0.68 -31.82
C MET A 95 37.00 0.33 -31.97
N GLY A 96 35.82 -0.06 -31.52
CA GLY A 96 34.70 0.84 -31.26
C GLY A 96 34.54 1.04 -29.76
N HIS A 97 33.57 1.84 -29.34
CA HIS A 97 33.16 1.90 -27.93
C HIS A 97 31.64 2.05 -27.80
N ILE A 98 31.12 1.73 -26.62
CA ILE A 98 29.76 2.04 -26.19
C ILE A 98 29.89 2.94 -24.97
N GLU A 99 29.31 4.14 -25.05
CA GLU A 99 29.21 5.04 -23.90
C GLU A 99 28.01 4.60 -23.05
N LEU A 100 28.22 4.31 -21.78
CA LEU A 100 27.14 3.84 -20.90
C LEU A 100 26.33 5.02 -20.34
N ALA A 101 25.04 4.80 -20.14
CA ALA A 101 24.12 5.77 -19.55
C ALA A 101 24.28 5.84 -18.02
N ALA A 102 24.72 4.74 -17.41
CA ALA A 102 25.09 4.65 -16.01
C ALA A 102 26.41 3.87 -15.90
N PRO A 103 27.27 4.21 -14.93
CA PRO A 103 28.48 3.45 -14.67
C PRO A 103 28.14 2.01 -14.28
N VAL A 104 29.06 1.08 -14.56
CA VAL A 104 28.91 -0.37 -14.32
C VAL A 104 30.20 -0.89 -13.68
N VAL A 105 30.10 -1.80 -12.74
CA VAL A 105 31.28 -2.43 -12.12
C VAL A 105 31.85 -3.49 -13.06
N HIS A 106 33.16 -3.53 -13.23
CA HIS A 106 33.81 -4.63 -13.94
C HIS A 106 33.82 -5.90 -13.08
N ILE A 107 33.03 -6.91 -13.46
CA ILE A 107 32.80 -8.16 -12.70
C ILE A 107 34.05 -8.87 -12.16
N TRP A 108 35.16 -8.91 -12.91
CA TRP A 108 36.39 -9.55 -12.42
C TRP A 108 36.94 -8.97 -11.11
N TYR A 109 36.67 -7.70 -10.81
CA TYR A 109 37.13 -7.07 -9.56
C TYR A 109 36.10 -7.23 -8.42
N LEU A 110 34.89 -7.68 -8.74
CA LEU A 110 33.83 -8.03 -7.80
C LEU A 110 33.97 -9.50 -7.39
N GLU A 111 33.92 -10.44 -8.35
CA GLU A 111 33.83 -11.88 -8.13
C GLU A 111 35.19 -12.59 -7.89
N SER A 112 36.33 -11.92 -8.12
CA SER A 112 37.62 -12.52 -7.82
C SER A 112 37.69 -12.98 -6.36
N ILE A 113 38.32 -14.11 -6.06
CA ILE A 113 38.50 -14.60 -4.68
C ILE A 113 39.96 -14.39 -4.25
N PRO A 114 40.28 -13.47 -3.32
CA PRO A 114 39.40 -12.50 -2.66
C PRO A 114 39.04 -11.30 -3.55
N SER A 115 37.89 -10.68 -3.28
CA SER A 115 37.40 -9.55 -4.08
C SER A 115 38.34 -8.35 -3.95
N VAL A 116 38.74 -7.77 -5.09
CA VAL A 116 39.58 -6.56 -5.10
C VAL A 116 38.81 -5.40 -4.49
N LEU A 117 37.54 -5.21 -4.88
CA LEU A 117 36.67 -4.17 -4.33
C LEU A 117 36.40 -4.38 -2.85
N GLY A 118 36.04 -5.59 -2.44
CA GLY A 118 35.79 -5.90 -1.02
C GLY A 118 37.02 -5.65 -0.16
N THR A 119 38.21 -6.00 -0.66
CA THR A 119 39.47 -5.74 0.04
C THR A 119 39.80 -4.24 0.11
N LEU A 120 39.53 -3.47 -0.95
CA LEU A 120 39.81 -2.02 -0.98
C LEU A 120 38.92 -1.24 -0.04
N LEU A 121 37.61 -1.47 -0.13
CA LEU A 121 36.58 -0.72 0.59
C LEU A 121 36.32 -1.29 2.01
N ASP A 122 36.83 -2.47 2.33
CA ASP A 122 36.56 -3.20 3.58
C ASP A 122 35.07 -3.58 3.75
N ILE A 123 34.38 -3.80 2.62
CA ILE A 123 32.98 -4.23 2.55
C ILE A 123 32.95 -5.73 2.20
N SER A 124 31.99 -6.47 2.74
CA SER A 124 31.83 -7.89 2.41
C SER A 124 31.41 -8.08 0.94
N THR A 125 31.72 -9.22 0.33
CA THR A 125 31.37 -9.48 -1.07
C THR A 125 29.86 -9.55 -1.27
N SER A 126 29.14 -10.18 -0.34
CA SER A 126 27.66 -10.23 -0.34
C SER A 126 27.05 -8.84 -0.30
N ASP A 127 27.58 -7.97 0.54
CA ASP A 127 27.12 -6.59 0.66
C ASP A 127 27.41 -5.78 -0.61
N LEU A 128 28.60 -5.94 -1.21
CA LEU A 128 28.93 -5.31 -2.48
C LEU A 128 28.02 -5.79 -3.62
N GLU A 129 27.75 -7.08 -3.71
CA GLU A 129 26.80 -7.64 -4.68
C GLU A 129 25.42 -7.03 -4.48
N ASN A 130 24.91 -6.97 -3.25
CA ASN A 130 23.63 -6.33 -2.95
C ASN A 130 23.62 -4.85 -3.36
N ILE A 131 24.69 -4.07 -3.10
CA ILE A 131 24.76 -2.66 -3.51
C ILE A 131 24.77 -2.55 -5.05
N ILE A 132 25.61 -3.34 -5.73
CA ILE A 132 25.85 -3.24 -7.17
C ILE A 132 24.63 -3.68 -7.99
N TYR A 133 23.95 -4.73 -7.54
CA TYR A 133 22.76 -5.29 -8.19
C TYR A 133 21.45 -4.72 -7.64
N TYR A 134 21.48 -3.57 -6.98
CA TYR A 134 20.27 -2.85 -6.53
C TYR A 134 19.37 -3.74 -5.66
N GLY A 135 20.00 -4.51 -4.78
CA GLY A 135 19.36 -5.44 -3.88
C GLY A 135 18.47 -4.75 -2.85
N SER A 136 17.66 -5.56 -2.20
CA SER A 136 16.86 -5.17 -1.05
C SER A 136 17.30 -5.94 0.19
N ARG A 137 17.02 -5.36 1.34
CA ARG A 137 17.15 -6.02 2.64
C ARG A 137 15.76 -6.32 3.15
N ARG A 138 15.52 -7.60 3.44
CA ARG A 138 14.33 -8.04 4.17
C ARG A 138 14.43 -7.55 5.61
N ILE A 139 13.51 -6.69 6.00
CA ILE A 139 13.44 -6.13 7.35
C ILE A 139 12.11 -6.57 7.97
N ILE A 140 12.21 -7.04 9.21
CA ILE A 140 11.06 -7.42 10.02
C ILE A 140 11.06 -6.47 11.22
N GLU A 141 10.18 -5.48 11.19
CA GLU A 141 10.14 -4.43 12.21
C GLU A 141 8.71 -4.06 12.59
N ARG A 142 8.56 -3.41 13.74
CA ARG A 142 7.26 -2.92 14.19
C ARG A 142 6.85 -1.67 13.42
N ALA A 143 5.56 -1.44 13.32
CA ALA A 143 5.00 -0.19 12.81
C ALA A 143 4.36 0.60 13.96
N PHE A 144 4.30 1.91 13.76
CA PHE A 144 3.71 2.89 14.66
C PHE A 144 2.78 3.79 13.86
N ILE A 145 1.68 4.23 14.45
CA ILE A 145 0.77 5.22 13.87
C ILE A 145 0.88 6.51 14.68
N VAL A 146 1.03 7.64 13.99
CA VAL A 146 1.05 8.97 14.61
C VAL A 146 -0.35 9.33 15.13
N THR A 147 -0.48 9.54 16.43
CA THR A 147 -1.75 9.93 17.08
C THR A 147 -1.83 11.43 17.35
N ASP A 148 -0.70 12.06 17.69
CA ASP A 148 -0.59 13.52 17.80
C ASP A 148 0.73 13.97 17.16
N PRO A 149 0.68 14.65 15.98
CA PRO A 149 1.88 15.08 15.29
C PRO A 149 2.63 16.22 15.99
N LYS A 150 2.00 16.97 16.91
CA LYS A 150 2.63 18.11 17.63
C LYS A 150 3.45 19.04 16.73
N ASP A 151 4.79 19.06 16.89
CA ASP A 151 5.73 19.90 16.13
C ASP A 151 6.43 19.16 14.97
N SER A 152 6.07 17.90 14.75
CA SER A 152 6.59 17.10 13.64
C SER A 152 5.92 17.44 12.30
N PRO A 153 6.56 17.11 11.16
CA PRO A 153 5.97 17.31 9.83
C PRO A 153 4.91 16.25 9.46
N PHE A 154 4.62 15.30 10.35
CA PHE A 154 3.70 14.20 10.08
C PHE A 154 2.24 14.63 10.23
N SER A 155 1.34 13.88 9.58
CA SER A 155 -0.09 13.98 9.77
C SER A 155 -0.58 12.92 10.76
N GLN A 156 -1.69 13.21 11.42
CA GLN A 156 -2.38 12.20 12.24
C GLN A 156 -2.79 11.02 11.35
N GLY A 157 -2.48 9.79 11.78
CA GLY A 157 -2.70 8.57 11.01
C GLY A 157 -1.50 8.11 10.16
N ASP A 158 -0.44 8.92 10.03
CA ASP A 158 0.76 8.50 9.30
C ASP A 158 1.41 7.26 9.93
N ILE A 159 1.90 6.35 9.09
CA ILE A 159 2.57 5.12 9.51
C ILE A 159 4.07 5.33 9.49
N LEU A 160 4.73 5.02 10.60
CA LEU A 160 6.18 5.06 10.76
C LEU A 160 6.68 3.69 11.17
N TYR A 161 7.73 3.21 10.51
CA TYR A 161 8.36 1.96 10.92
C TYR A 161 9.36 2.20 12.05
N GLU A 162 9.68 1.16 12.82
CA GLU A 162 10.51 1.27 14.03
C GLU A 162 11.86 1.94 13.78
N THR A 163 12.53 1.63 12.67
CA THR A 163 13.79 2.27 12.27
C THR A 163 13.62 3.78 12.04
N GLU A 164 12.62 4.19 11.27
CA GLU A 164 12.31 5.60 11.00
C GLU A 164 11.88 6.35 12.25
N TYR A 165 10.98 5.76 13.05
CA TYR A 165 10.51 6.32 14.30
C TYR A 165 11.68 6.64 15.23
N ARG A 166 12.65 5.72 15.37
CA ARG A 166 13.86 5.92 16.17
C ARG A 166 14.77 7.04 15.66
N ILE A 167 14.72 7.34 14.36
CA ILE A 167 15.46 8.44 13.75
C ILE A 167 14.72 9.75 14.03
N TYR A 168 13.44 9.82 13.68
CA TYR A 168 12.60 11.02 13.84
C TYR A 168 12.43 11.48 15.29
N MET A 169 12.27 10.57 16.24
CA MET A 169 12.12 10.90 17.66
C MET A 169 13.34 11.61 18.27
N ARG A 170 14.51 11.58 17.60
CA ARG A 170 15.69 12.33 18.05
C ARG A 170 15.54 13.84 17.83
N ARG A 171 14.73 14.23 16.84
CA ARG A 171 14.61 15.62 16.39
C ARG A 171 13.28 16.26 16.76
N TRP A 172 12.19 15.52 16.60
CA TRP A 172 10.83 16.00 16.79
C TRP A 172 10.15 15.25 17.93
N ASN A 173 9.21 15.94 18.58
CA ASN A 173 8.35 15.37 19.60
C ASN A 173 6.97 15.12 18.97
N PHE A 174 6.48 13.90 19.06
CA PHE A 174 5.17 13.50 18.55
C PHE A 174 4.73 12.24 19.28
N ASP A 175 3.43 12.04 19.40
CA ASP A 175 2.89 10.84 20.05
C ASP A 175 2.53 9.80 19.00
N VAL A 176 2.89 8.56 19.29
CA VAL A 176 2.58 7.41 18.46
C VAL A 176 1.97 6.29 19.29
N GLU A 177 1.14 5.48 18.65
CA GLU A 177 0.75 4.18 19.16
C GLU A 177 1.38 3.06 18.33
N GLN A 178 1.61 1.92 18.96
CA GLN A 178 2.00 0.73 18.23
C GLN A 178 0.88 0.35 17.25
N ALA A 179 1.27 0.05 16.02
CA ALA A 179 0.36 -0.38 14.97
C ALA A 179 0.37 -1.90 14.82
N PHE A 180 -0.79 -2.47 14.50
CA PHE A 180 -0.98 -3.89 14.21
C PHE A 180 -1.56 -4.03 12.81
N ILE A 181 -1.08 -5.00 12.04
CA ILE A 181 -1.59 -5.30 10.70
C ILE A 181 -2.70 -6.33 10.81
N VAL A 182 -3.84 -6.06 10.17
CA VAL A 182 -4.96 -6.98 10.06
C VAL A 182 -4.66 -8.06 9.02
N LYS A 183 -4.78 -9.32 9.41
CA LYS A 183 -4.69 -10.49 8.53
C LYS A 183 -5.98 -11.31 8.60
N ASN A 184 -6.35 -11.90 7.46
CA ASN A 184 -7.51 -12.81 7.34
C ASN A 184 -8.85 -12.29 7.93
N PRO A 185 -9.27 -11.03 7.71
CA PRO A 185 -10.54 -10.56 8.25
C PRO A 185 -11.73 -11.29 7.62
N LYS A 186 -12.63 -11.81 8.46
CA LYS A 186 -13.82 -12.54 8.02
C LYS A 186 -14.94 -11.56 7.66
N SER A 187 -15.59 -11.80 6.53
CA SER A 187 -16.69 -10.99 6.03
C SER A 187 -17.85 -11.89 5.57
N PRO A 188 -19.11 -11.43 5.57
CA PRO A 188 -19.60 -10.11 5.98
C PRO A 188 -19.91 -9.99 7.48
N VAL A 189 -20.18 -8.77 7.95
CA VAL A 189 -20.68 -8.54 9.31
C VAL A 189 -22.16 -8.89 9.35
N VAL A 190 -22.54 -9.83 10.23
CA VAL A 190 -23.91 -10.31 10.38
C VAL A 190 -24.46 -9.98 11.77
N SER A 191 -25.76 -9.73 11.87
CA SER A 191 -26.42 -9.50 13.15
C SER A 191 -26.58 -10.80 13.94
N ASP A 192 -26.24 -10.79 15.22
CA ASP A 192 -26.49 -11.91 16.15
C ASP A 192 -27.83 -11.80 16.87
N LEU A 193 -28.49 -10.65 16.74
CA LEU A 193 -29.75 -10.31 17.40
C LEU A 193 -30.80 -9.85 16.40
N ASP A 194 -32.05 -10.13 16.75
CA ASP A 194 -33.20 -9.45 16.17
C ASP A 194 -33.36 -8.08 16.86
N GLY A 195 -33.61 -7.02 16.10
CA GLY A 195 -33.82 -5.70 16.70
C GLY A 195 -33.80 -4.52 15.75
N GLU A 196 -33.95 -3.34 16.34
CA GLU A 196 -33.86 -2.06 15.63
C GLU A 196 -32.40 -1.59 15.59
N VAL A 197 -31.98 -1.12 14.42
CA VAL A 197 -30.64 -0.60 14.18
C VAL A 197 -30.56 0.88 14.53
N ARG A 198 -29.49 1.25 15.25
CA ARG A 198 -29.08 2.63 15.44
C ARG A 198 -27.63 2.82 15.00
N LEU A 199 -27.36 3.84 14.20
CA LEU A 199 -26.02 4.17 13.73
C LEU A 199 -25.42 5.31 14.55
N LYS A 200 -24.16 5.17 14.99
CA LYS A 200 -23.40 6.24 15.64
C LYS A 200 -21.98 6.30 15.08
N THR A 201 -21.56 7.47 14.62
CA THR A 201 -20.18 7.68 14.15
C THR A 201 -19.35 8.41 15.20
N GLU A 202 -18.13 7.94 15.44
CA GLU A 202 -17.14 8.56 16.31
C GLU A 202 -15.81 8.68 15.56
N ARG A 203 -14.95 9.62 15.97
CA ARG A 203 -13.58 9.73 15.44
C ARG A 203 -12.61 9.09 16.41
N THR A 204 -11.71 8.26 15.90
CA THR A 204 -10.64 7.65 16.68
C THR A 204 -9.52 8.66 16.93
N ASN A 205 -8.59 8.29 17.79
CA ASN A 205 -7.36 9.03 18.08
C ASN A 205 -6.35 9.06 16.92
N THR A 206 -6.59 8.31 15.84
CA THR A 206 -5.83 8.39 14.58
C THR A 206 -6.51 9.32 13.57
N GLY A 207 -7.61 9.97 13.95
CA GLY A 207 -8.37 10.89 13.09
C GLY A 207 -9.36 10.20 12.15
N ARG A 208 -9.44 8.86 12.20
CA ARG A 208 -10.26 8.02 11.33
C ARG A 208 -11.68 7.86 11.87
N GLU A 209 -12.63 7.58 10.99
CA GLU A 209 -14.05 7.42 11.38
C GLU A 209 -14.40 5.97 11.74
N LEU A 210 -15.00 5.78 12.91
CA LEU A 210 -15.52 4.51 13.41
C LEU A 210 -17.04 4.58 13.48
N VAL A 211 -17.71 3.71 12.73
CA VAL A 211 -19.18 3.60 12.69
C VAL A 211 -19.63 2.46 13.57
N TRP A 212 -20.42 2.77 14.59
CA TRP A 212 -21.06 1.81 15.47
C TRP A 212 -22.46 1.48 14.94
N ILE A 213 -22.66 0.23 14.51
CA ILE A 213 -24.01 -0.31 14.29
C ILE A 213 -24.49 -0.92 15.61
N ILE A 214 -25.55 -0.37 16.17
CA ILE A 214 -26.11 -0.79 17.46
C ILE A 214 -27.44 -1.47 17.19
N VAL A 215 -27.54 -2.77 17.44
CA VAL A 215 -28.80 -3.53 17.31
C VAL A 215 -29.41 -3.71 18.69
N ARG A 216 -30.64 -3.22 18.86
CA ARG A 216 -31.38 -3.30 20.13
C ARG A 216 -32.61 -4.18 19.98
N ASN A 217 -32.67 -5.23 20.80
CA ASN A 217 -33.88 -6.05 20.89
C ASN A 217 -34.89 -5.35 21.82
N VAL A 218 -35.91 -4.73 21.21
CA VAL A 218 -37.00 -4.07 21.91
C VAL A 218 -38.22 -4.99 21.88
N VAL A 219 -38.57 -5.54 23.05
CA VAL A 219 -39.83 -6.28 23.19
C VAL A 219 -40.92 -5.28 23.55
N ARG A 220 -41.95 -5.21 22.69
CA ARG A 220 -43.15 -4.41 22.91
C ARG A 220 -44.26 -5.31 23.41
N ALA A 221 -44.80 -5.02 24.59
CA ALA A 221 -46.08 -5.58 25.02
C ALA A 221 -47.20 -4.58 24.70
N GLU A 222 -48.24 -5.06 24.01
CA GLU A 222 -49.40 -4.26 23.64
C GLU A 222 -50.52 -4.41 24.67
N HIS A 223 -51.10 -3.29 25.06
CA HIS A 223 -52.16 -3.22 26.06
C HIS A 223 -53.30 -2.35 25.55
N THR A 224 -54.44 -2.96 25.22
CA THR A 224 -55.59 -2.23 24.69
C THR A 224 -56.30 -1.42 25.79
N VAL A 225 -56.59 -0.16 25.47
CA VAL A 225 -57.35 0.78 26.32
C VAL A 225 -58.64 1.17 25.60
N TYR A 226 -59.74 1.20 26.35
CA TYR A 226 -61.07 1.52 25.82
C TYR A 226 -61.49 2.97 26.14
N PRO A 227 -62.40 3.57 25.34
CA PRO A 227 -62.93 4.90 25.63
C PRO A 227 -63.53 5.00 27.04
N GLY A 228 -63.24 6.10 27.73
CA GLY A 228 -63.68 6.36 29.11
C GLY A 228 -62.74 5.81 30.20
N MET A 229 -61.78 4.94 29.86
CA MET A 229 -60.81 4.47 30.84
C MET A 229 -59.87 5.59 31.29
N ARG A 230 -59.59 5.66 32.59
CA ARG A 230 -58.57 6.56 33.16
C ARG A 230 -57.21 5.87 33.16
N ILE A 231 -56.26 6.44 32.43
CA ILE A 231 -54.85 6.05 32.38
C ILE A 231 -54.10 6.83 33.45
N ILE A 232 -53.41 6.11 34.34
CA ILE A 232 -52.70 6.67 35.50
C ILE A 232 -51.19 6.81 35.30
N VAL A 233 -50.69 6.41 34.12
CA VAL A 233 -49.29 6.51 33.71
C VAL A 233 -49.10 7.56 32.62
N LYS A 234 -47.93 8.20 32.58
CA LYS A 234 -47.57 9.20 31.57
C LYS A 234 -46.86 8.58 30.38
N ASP A 235 -46.98 9.21 29.22
CA ASP A 235 -46.17 8.86 28.05
C ASP A 235 -44.69 9.06 28.38
N GLY A 236 -43.92 7.97 28.26
CA GLY A 236 -42.52 7.88 28.62
C GLY A 236 -42.18 7.52 30.07
N GLU A 237 -43.17 7.18 30.90
CA GLU A 237 -42.97 6.73 32.28
C GLU A 237 -42.51 5.26 32.36
N ASN A 238 -41.69 4.91 33.34
CA ASN A 238 -41.26 3.52 33.57
C ASN A 238 -42.23 2.80 34.51
N VAL A 239 -42.69 1.62 34.11
CA VAL A 239 -43.61 0.77 34.88
C VAL A 239 -43.01 -0.59 35.18
N GLU A 240 -43.37 -1.16 36.34
CA GLU A 240 -43.00 -2.53 36.73
C GLU A 240 -44.05 -3.55 36.26
N LYS A 241 -43.62 -4.78 36.01
CA LYS A 241 -44.52 -5.89 35.65
C LYS A 241 -45.60 -6.09 36.72
N GLY A 242 -46.86 -6.01 36.31
CA GLY A 242 -48.03 -6.12 37.17
C GLY A 242 -48.55 -4.78 37.71
N GLN A 243 -47.85 -3.67 37.47
CA GLN A 243 -48.31 -2.33 37.80
C GLN A 243 -49.57 -1.97 36.99
N GLU A 244 -50.54 -1.36 37.65
CA GLU A 244 -51.77 -0.89 37.01
C GLU A 244 -51.48 0.36 36.19
N MET A 245 -51.88 0.34 34.92
CA MET A 245 -51.73 1.46 33.98
C MET A 245 -53.05 2.20 33.78
N THR A 246 -54.17 1.55 34.06
CA THR A 246 -55.50 2.16 34.07
C THR A 246 -56.26 1.85 35.36
N MET A 247 -57.21 2.69 35.73
CA MET A 247 -58.15 2.38 36.81
C MET A 247 -59.24 1.41 36.32
N GLU A 248 -59.82 0.64 37.25
CA GLU A 248 -61.05 -0.10 36.98
C GLU A 248 -62.17 0.88 36.59
N MET A 249 -62.93 0.53 35.55
CA MET A 249 -64.05 1.32 35.08
C MET A 249 -65.35 0.55 35.27
N GLU A 250 -66.27 1.13 36.02
CA GLU A 250 -67.65 0.65 36.08
C GLU A 250 -68.44 1.26 34.92
N VAL A 251 -68.87 0.39 34.01
CA VAL A 251 -69.74 0.78 32.92
C VAL A 251 -71.18 0.72 33.43
N GLU A 252 -71.80 1.89 33.54
CA GLU A 252 -73.20 1.99 33.95
C GLU A 252 -74.13 1.31 32.93
N PRO A 253 -75.17 0.60 33.40
CA PRO A 253 -76.16 0.02 32.53
C PRO A 253 -76.98 1.10 31.83
N ILE A 254 -77.26 0.90 30.56
CA ILE A 254 -78.11 1.80 29.77
C ILE A 254 -79.56 1.50 30.13
N TYR A 255 -80.30 2.53 30.51
CA TYR A 255 -81.74 2.44 30.76
C TYR A 255 -82.53 3.12 29.64
N ALA A 256 -83.72 2.61 29.36
CA ALA A 256 -84.61 3.15 28.36
C ALA A 256 -85.11 4.56 28.76
N PRO A 257 -84.80 5.62 27.99
CA PRO A 257 -85.24 6.98 28.31
C PRO A 257 -86.74 7.18 28.10
N PHE A 258 -87.38 6.32 27.30
CA PHE A 258 -88.80 6.35 26.97
C PHE A 258 -89.36 4.96 26.61
N GLU A 259 -90.68 4.86 26.46
CA GLU A 259 -91.36 3.61 26.11
C GLU A 259 -91.32 3.36 24.59
N GLY A 260 -90.89 2.18 24.17
CA GLY A 260 -90.67 1.87 22.76
C GLY A 260 -90.40 0.40 22.47
N TYR A 261 -90.22 0.09 21.18
CA TYR A 261 -89.77 -1.22 20.71
C TYR A 261 -88.26 -1.19 20.49
N VAL A 262 -87.59 -2.24 20.95
CA VAL A 262 -86.15 -2.42 20.77
C VAL A 262 -85.86 -3.12 19.46
N GLU A 263 -84.90 -2.62 18.70
CA GLU A 263 -84.29 -3.29 17.56
C GLU A 263 -82.82 -3.55 17.90
N VAL A 264 -82.42 -4.82 18.02
CA VAL A 264 -81.06 -5.21 18.38
C VAL A 264 -80.32 -5.61 17.12
N ASP A 265 -79.31 -4.83 16.74
CA ASP A 265 -78.43 -5.16 15.62
C ASP A 265 -77.18 -5.88 16.13
N GLU A 266 -77.18 -7.21 15.98
CA GLU A 266 -76.06 -8.08 16.40
C GLU A 266 -74.79 -7.88 15.57
N LEU A 267 -74.88 -7.32 14.35
CA LEU A 267 -73.72 -7.08 13.49
C LEU A 267 -72.98 -5.79 13.89
N THR A 268 -73.71 -4.75 14.32
CA THR A 268 -73.13 -3.46 14.70
C THR A 268 -73.00 -3.24 16.21
N ASN A 269 -73.43 -4.20 17.03
CA ASN A 269 -73.51 -4.07 18.49
C ASN A 269 -74.21 -2.77 18.92
N ALA A 270 -75.32 -2.45 18.24
CA ALA A 270 -76.14 -1.28 18.53
C ALA A 270 -77.57 -1.70 18.84
N VAL A 271 -78.16 -1.03 19.82
CA VAL A 271 -79.56 -1.20 20.21
C VAL A 271 -80.32 0.06 19.84
N THR A 272 -81.27 -0.04 18.93
CA THR A 272 -82.12 1.08 18.51
C THR A 272 -83.45 1.01 19.24
N LEU A 273 -83.75 2.03 20.06
CA LEU A 273 -85.04 2.16 20.72
C LEU A 273 -85.97 3.03 19.86
N ARG A 274 -86.99 2.41 19.25
CA ARG A 274 -88.00 3.09 18.45
C ARG A 274 -89.22 3.47 19.31
N PRO A 275 -89.63 4.75 19.33
CA PRO A 275 -90.77 5.19 20.13
C PRO A 275 -92.10 4.64 19.59
N LEU A 276 -93.10 4.55 20.45
CA LEU A 276 -94.47 4.21 20.06
C LEU A 276 -95.06 5.29 19.14
N THR A 277 -95.97 4.91 18.25
CA THR A 277 -96.60 5.80 17.25
C THR A 277 -97.38 6.99 17.86
N THR A 278 -97.66 6.95 19.15
CA THR A 278 -98.31 8.00 19.95
C THR A 278 -97.33 8.95 20.66
N SER A 279 -96.02 8.70 20.62
CA SER A 279 -94.98 9.55 21.21
C SER A 279 -94.41 10.54 20.19
N LYS A 280 -93.91 11.70 20.66
CA LYS A 280 -93.18 12.71 19.85
C LYS A 280 -91.66 12.48 19.84
N GLU A 281 -91.18 11.41 20.46
CA GLU A 281 -89.75 11.11 20.54
C GLU A 281 -89.20 10.57 19.21
N GLN A 282 -87.89 10.66 19.02
CA GLN A 282 -87.20 10.12 17.86
C GLN A 282 -86.52 8.78 18.23
N PRO A 283 -86.32 7.86 17.26
CA PRO A 283 -85.52 6.67 17.49
C PRO A 283 -84.15 7.03 18.04
N LEU A 284 -83.75 6.38 19.14
CA LEU A 284 -82.44 6.59 19.75
C LEU A 284 -81.58 5.33 19.55
N VAL A 285 -80.37 5.51 19.05
CA VAL A 285 -79.41 4.41 18.88
C VAL A 285 -78.43 4.44 20.05
N PHE A 286 -78.35 3.33 20.77
CA PHE A 286 -77.37 3.09 21.81
C PHE A 286 -76.29 2.16 21.29
N THR A 287 -75.03 2.58 21.33
CA THR A 287 -73.90 1.67 21.13
C THR A 287 -73.70 0.87 22.42
N ILE A 288 -73.68 -0.46 22.33
CA ILE A 288 -73.49 -1.30 23.50
C ILE A 288 -72.05 -1.09 24.01
N PRO A 289 -71.88 -0.66 25.27
CA PRO A 289 -70.54 -0.51 25.85
C PRO A 289 -69.78 -1.83 25.86
N TYR A 290 -68.46 -1.77 25.69
CA TYR A 290 -67.62 -2.97 25.63
C TYR A 290 -67.75 -3.81 26.91
N GLY A 291 -68.07 -5.10 26.73
CA GLY A 291 -68.28 -6.06 27.82
C GLY A 291 -69.68 -6.04 28.46
N ALA A 292 -70.56 -5.11 28.11
CA ALA A 292 -71.96 -5.12 28.57
C ALA A 292 -72.80 -6.11 27.75
N ARG A 293 -73.67 -6.89 28.41
CA ARG A 293 -74.61 -7.80 27.74
C ARG A 293 -75.94 -7.10 27.52
N VAL A 294 -76.55 -7.30 26.35
CA VAL A 294 -77.92 -6.84 26.10
C VAL A 294 -78.88 -7.74 26.87
N LEU A 295 -79.76 -7.14 27.67
CA LEU A 295 -80.76 -7.85 28.48
C LEU A 295 -82.13 -7.93 27.80
N VAL A 296 -82.33 -7.13 26.75
CA VAL A 296 -83.57 -7.01 25.97
C VAL A 296 -83.45 -7.78 24.66
N LYS A 297 -84.57 -8.33 24.18
CA LYS A 297 -84.66 -9.07 22.92
C LYS A 297 -85.06 -8.16 21.77
N ASP A 298 -84.69 -8.56 20.55
CA ASP A 298 -85.15 -7.89 19.35
C ASP A 298 -86.69 -7.92 19.25
N GLY A 299 -87.30 -6.75 19.00
CA GLY A 299 -88.75 -6.54 18.98
C GLY A 299 -89.42 -6.41 20.36
N GLU A 300 -88.67 -6.46 21.46
CA GLU A 300 -89.22 -6.36 22.81
C GLU A 300 -89.74 -4.95 23.11
N LYS A 301 -90.93 -4.86 23.71
CA LYS A 301 -91.51 -3.57 24.13
C LYS A 301 -91.06 -3.26 25.56
N ILE A 302 -90.30 -2.20 25.72
CA ILE A 302 -89.75 -1.77 27.02
C ILE A 302 -90.34 -0.43 27.47
N LYS A 303 -90.46 -0.24 28.78
CA LYS A 303 -90.94 1.00 29.41
C LYS A 303 -89.77 1.91 29.75
N LYS A 304 -90.08 3.20 29.92
CA LYS A 304 -89.12 4.16 30.46
C LYS A 304 -88.55 3.67 31.80
N GLY A 305 -87.23 3.58 31.88
CA GLY A 305 -86.49 3.10 33.05
C GLY A 305 -86.13 1.62 33.00
N ASP A 306 -86.58 0.86 32.00
CA ASP A 306 -86.17 -0.55 31.85
C ASP A 306 -84.71 -0.65 31.44
N GLN A 307 -84.02 -1.65 31.98
CA GLN A 307 -82.59 -1.84 31.79
C GLN A 307 -82.29 -2.56 30.47
N ILE A 308 -81.57 -1.89 29.58
CA ILE A 308 -81.22 -2.37 28.23
C ILE A 308 -79.93 -3.21 28.26
N THR A 309 -78.93 -2.76 29.02
CA THR A 309 -77.63 -3.46 29.12
C THR A 309 -77.28 -3.83 30.57
N SER A 310 -76.51 -4.89 30.77
CA SER A 310 -75.97 -5.25 32.09
C SER A 310 -74.89 -4.26 32.53
N PRO A 311 -74.75 -3.98 33.84
CA PRO A 311 -73.54 -3.35 34.34
C PRO A 311 -72.35 -4.27 34.08
N THR A 312 -71.21 -3.70 33.67
CA THR A 312 -69.96 -4.44 33.51
C THR A 312 -68.83 -3.67 34.16
N LYS A 313 -67.92 -4.39 34.81
CA LYS A 313 -66.66 -3.82 35.28
C LYS A 313 -65.56 -4.18 34.30
N LEU A 314 -64.88 -3.18 33.76
CA LEU A 314 -63.67 -3.39 32.99
C LEU A 314 -62.48 -3.36 33.96
N PRO A 315 -61.69 -4.46 34.04
CA PRO A 315 -60.57 -4.53 34.96
C PRO A 315 -59.47 -3.53 34.58
N SER A 316 -58.63 -3.18 35.54
CA SER A 316 -57.43 -2.39 35.31
C SER A 316 -56.48 -3.10 34.33
N VAL A 317 -55.94 -2.36 33.38
CA VAL A 317 -54.94 -2.85 32.44
C VAL A 317 -53.60 -2.84 33.15
N LYS A 318 -52.99 -4.02 33.35
CA LYS A 318 -51.71 -4.19 34.04
C LYS A 318 -50.58 -4.38 33.05
N ALA A 319 -49.42 -3.81 33.35
CA ALA A 319 -48.21 -3.97 32.54
C ALA A 319 -47.77 -5.45 32.52
N SER A 320 -47.69 -6.04 31.32
CA SER A 320 -47.31 -7.46 31.13
C SER A 320 -45.81 -7.70 31.33
N ILE A 321 -45.02 -6.64 31.12
CA ILE A 321 -43.56 -6.60 31.29
C ILE A 321 -43.16 -5.28 31.96
N SER A 322 -41.99 -5.22 32.58
CA SER A 322 -41.42 -3.95 33.07
C SER A 322 -40.77 -3.20 31.90
N GLY A 323 -40.99 -1.90 31.80
CA GLY A 323 -40.46 -1.10 30.70
C GLY A 323 -41.01 0.32 30.65
N LYS A 324 -40.71 1.03 29.57
CA LYS A 324 -41.16 2.39 29.32
C LYS A 324 -42.50 2.38 28.61
N VAL A 325 -43.48 3.12 29.11
CA VAL A 325 -44.80 3.27 28.49
C VAL A 325 -44.71 4.22 27.31
N VAL A 326 -45.26 3.83 26.17
CA VAL A 326 -45.37 4.64 24.95
C VAL A 326 -46.82 4.62 24.49
N PHE A 327 -47.41 5.79 24.28
CA PHE A 327 -48.79 5.90 23.82
C PHE A 327 -48.86 5.62 22.32
N GLY A 328 -49.76 4.71 21.93
CA GLY A 328 -50.01 4.41 20.53
C GLY A 328 -50.58 5.61 19.78
N ARG A 329 -50.28 5.70 18.49
CA ARG A 329 -50.79 6.78 17.62
C ARG A 329 -52.31 6.75 17.44
N ASP A 330 -52.93 5.62 17.76
CA ASP A 330 -54.37 5.34 17.76
C ASP A 330 -55.08 5.81 19.05
N LEU A 331 -54.32 6.13 20.11
CA LEU A 331 -54.84 6.50 21.41
C LEU A 331 -54.97 8.03 21.55
N ASN A 332 -56.18 8.55 21.40
CA ASN A 332 -56.47 9.94 21.73
C ASN A 332 -56.79 10.07 23.23
N VAL A 333 -56.05 10.93 23.93
CA VAL A 333 -56.21 11.13 25.37
C VAL A 333 -56.55 12.58 25.71
N ARG A 334 -57.36 12.76 26.76
CA ARG A 334 -57.63 14.05 27.39
C ARG A 334 -56.96 14.13 28.77
N PRO A 335 -56.08 15.10 29.03
CA PRO A 335 -55.52 15.28 30.37
C PRO A 335 -56.59 15.78 31.35
N LEU A 336 -56.58 15.25 32.57
CA LEU A 336 -57.45 15.64 33.69
C LEU A 336 -56.69 16.50 34.70
N GLU A 337 -57.43 17.24 35.55
CA GLU A 337 -56.85 18.15 36.56
C GLU A 337 -56.00 17.44 37.63
N ASP A 338 -56.23 16.14 37.83
CA ASP A 338 -55.49 15.28 38.77
C ASP A 338 -54.18 14.70 38.19
N GLY A 339 -53.85 15.03 36.94
CA GLY A 339 -52.66 14.57 36.24
C GLY A 339 -52.79 13.18 35.59
N THR A 340 -53.99 12.58 35.63
CA THR A 340 -54.33 11.36 34.87
C THR A 340 -54.85 11.71 33.48
N TYR A 341 -54.96 10.70 32.60
CA TYR A 341 -55.49 10.88 31.26
C TYR A 341 -56.77 10.06 31.06
N GLU A 342 -57.72 10.58 30.33
CA GLU A 342 -58.93 9.86 29.91
C GLU A 342 -58.80 9.47 28.43
N ALA A 343 -58.98 8.19 28.13
CA ALA A 343 -59.00 7.72 26.75
C ALA A 343 -60.30 8.15 26.04
N LEU A 344 -60.19 8.93 24.96
CA LEU A 344 -61.32 9.37 24.14
C LEU A 344 -61.67 8.38 23.03
N SER A 345 -60.67 7.62 22.57
CA SER A 345 -60.81 6.58 21.56
C SER A 345 -60.25 5.26 22.07
N MET A 346 -60.66 4.16 21.43
CA MET A 346 -59.99 2.89 21.61
C MET A 346 -58.58 3.01 21.04
N GLY A 347 -57.57 2.61 21.80
CA GLY A 347 -56.18 2.69 21.38
C GLY A 347 -55.26 1.80 22.19
N THR A 348 -53.97 1.84 21.89
CA THR A 348 -53.00 0.89 22.47
C THR A 348 -51.97 1.62 23.33
N LEU A 349 -51.70 1.09 24.52
CA LEU A 349 -50.51 1.42 25.31
C LEU A 349 -49.44 0.38 25.01
N TYR A 350 -48.23 0.82 24.69
CA TYR A 350 -47.07 -0.03 24.52
C TYR A 350 -46.21 0.04 25.77
N VAL A 351 -45.74 -1.10 26.27
CA VAL A 351 -44.64 -1.15 27.23
C VAL A 351 -43.42 -1.68 26.50
N GLU A 352 -42.40 -0.83 26.34
CA GLU A 352 -41.14 -1.17 25.67
C GLU A 352 -40.10 -1.59 26.70
N SER A 353 -39.54 -2.79 26.55
CA SER A 353 -38.42 -3.28 27.36
C SER A 353 -37.23 -3.58 26.45
N SER A 354 -36.11 -2.89 26.66
CA SER A 354 -34.84 -3.17 25.98
C SER A 354 -34.11 -4.29 26.72
N ILE A 355 -34.06 -5.48 26.14
CA ILE A 355 -33.52 -6.68 26.81
C ILE A 355 -32.02 -6.83 26.54
N GLU A 356 -31.58 -6.62 25.29
CA GLU A 356 -30.19 -6.84 24.88
C GLU A 356 -29.78 -5.80 23.83
N GLU A 357 -28.56 -5.26 23.97
CA GLU A 357 -27.92 -4.36 23.01
C GLU A 357 -26.62 -5.01 22.53
N ARG A 358 -26.43 -5.11 21.21
CA ARG A 358 -25.16 -5.50 20.59
C ARG A 358 -24.63 -4.37 19.74
N LYS A 359 -23.30 -4.21 19.75
CA LYS A 359 -22.61 -3.19 18.95
C LYS A 359 -21.64 -3.87 18.00
N TYR A 360 -21.60 -3.34 16.79
CA TYR A 360 -20.77 -3.82 15.70
C TYR A 360 -19.95 -2.62 15.18
N PRO A 361 -18.73 -2.39 15.69
CA PRO A 361 -17.87 -1.31 15.22
C PRO A 361 -17.33 -1.61 13.82
N ILE A 362 -17.37 -0.63 12.93
CA ILE A 362 -16.94 -0.79 11.55
C ILE A 362 -16.05 0.38 11.18
N PHE A 363 -14.94 0.07 10.53
CA PHE A 363 -13.97 1.05 10.09
C PHE A 363 -14.42 1.77 8.81
N GLU A 364 -13.99 3.04 8.65
CA GLU A 364 -14.28 3.85 7.46
C GLU A 364 -13.98 3.12 6.14
N GLY A 365 -14.73 3.43 5.09
CA GLY A 365 -14.58 2.78 3.77
C GLY A 365 -15.36 1.47 3.60
N SER A 366 -15.88 0.89 4.68
CA SER A 366 -16.80 -0.26 4.60
C SER A 366 -18.21 0.16 4.14
N LEU A 367 -18.90 -0.72 3.41
CA LEU A 367 -20.26 -0.51 2.93
C LEU A 367 -21.26 -1.04 3.97
N VAL A 368 -21.92 -0.13 4.67
CA VAL A 368 -23.01 -0.45 5.60
C VAL A 368 -24.31 -0.69 4.81
N TYR A 369 -24.99 -1.81 5.07
CA TYR A 369 -26.21 -2.21 4.37
C TYR A 369 -27.51 -1.74 5.05
N VAL A 370 -27.41 -1.26 6.29
CA VAL A 370 -28.53 -0.88 7.15
C VAL A 370 -28.54 0.61 7.46
N ASN A 371 -29.72 1.19 7.69
CA ASN A 371 -29.92 2.58 8.07
C ASN A 371 -30.45 2.70 9.50
N ASP A 372 -30.43 3.93 10.05
CA ASP A 372 -31.01 4.24 11.35
C ASP A 372 -32.53 3.97 11.36
N GLY A 373 -33.00 3.15 12.29
CA GLY A 373 -34.41 2.72 12.40
C GLY A 373 -34.77 1.44 11.65
N ASP A 374 -33.84 0.84 10.90
CA ASP A 374 -34.10 -0.43 10.19
C ASP A 374 -34.31 -1.58 11.18
N GLN A 375 -35.20 -2.52 10.83
CA GLN A 375 -35.46 -3.74 11.61
C GLN A 375 -34.67 -4.90 10.99
N VAL A 376 -33.77 -5.50 11.76
CA VAL A 376 -32.93 -6.62 11.33
C VAL A 376 -33.27 -7.89 12.09
N LYS A 377 -33.11 -9.02 11.42
CA LYS A 377 -33.15 -10.35 12.02
C LYS A 377 -31.73 -10.88 12.23
N LYS A 378 -31.61 -11.82 13.15
CA LYS A 378 -30.40 -12.60 13.36
C LYS A 378 -30.00 -13.29 12.06
N GLY A 379 -28.77 -13.06 11.62
CA GLY A 379 -28.20 -13.54 10.37
C GLY A 379 -28.24 -12.52 9.23
N ASP A 380 -28.96 -11.41 9.38
CA ASP A 380 -28.98 -10.37 8.34
C ASP A 380 -27.62 -9.68 8.24
N HIS A 381 -27.23 -9.33 7.01
CA HIS A 381 -25.97 -8.67 6.74
C HIS A 381 -26.07 -7.19 7.14
N LEU A 382 -25.22 -6.77 8.08
CA LEU A 382 -25.16 -5.38 8.56
C LEU A 382 -24.21 -4.54 7.71
N ALA A 383 -23.08 -5.12 7.30
CA ALA A 383 -22.09 -4.47 6.44
C ALA A 383 -21.28 -5.50 5.65
N ASP A 384 -20.64 -5.05 4.57
CA ASP A 384 -19.82 -5.91 3.73
C ASP A 384 -18.57 -6.42 4.45
N ARG A 385 -17.94 -5.57 5.27
CA ARG A 385 -16.74 -5.85 6.08
C ARG A 385 -16.72 -4.95 7.32
N PHE A 386 -15.82 -5.27 8.26
CA PHE A 386 -15.50 -4.40 9.39
C PHE A 386 -14.08 -3.82 9.35
N LEU A 387 -13.15 -4.50 8.67
CA LEU A 387 -11.75 -4.12 8.45
C LEU A 387 -11.28 -4.57 7.06
N PHE A 388 -10.23 -3.95 6.54
CA PHE A 388 -9.54 -4.38 5.33
C PHE A 388 -8.34 -5.29 5.65
N GLU A 389 -8.02 -6.19 4.74
CA GLU A 389 -6.77 -6.96 4.81
C GLU A 389 -5.58 -6.02 4.61
N ASP A 390 -4.50 -6.24 5.36
CA ASP A 390 -3.29 -5.40 5.42
C ASP A 390 -3.49 -3.98 5.97
N GLU A 391 -4.63 -3.71 6.59
CA GLU A 391 -4.91 -2.45 7.26
C GLU A 391 -4.13 -2.32 8.57
N PHE A 392 -3.61 -1.11 8.85
CA PHE A 392 -2.94 -0.80 10.10
C PHE A 392 -3.94 -0.25 11.13
N LEU A 393 -3.97 -0.87 12.30
CA LEU A 393 -4.75 -0.43 13.45
C LEU A 393 -3.85 0.06 14.57
N ALA A 394 -4.18 1.20 15.16
CA ALA A 394 -3.53 1.64 16.38
C ALA A 394 -3.88 0.71 17.55
N SER A 395 -3.04 0.69 18.58
CA SER A 395 -3.21 -0.21 19.73
C SER A 395 -4.56 -0.06 20.46
N SER A 396 -5.11 1.16 20.46
CA SER A 396 -6.44 1.48 20.99
C SER A 396 -7.56 0.96 20.08
N GLU A 397 -7.41 1.08 18.76
CA GLU A 397 -8.36 0.57 17.77
C GLU A 397 -8.38 -0.96 17.77
N ALA A 398 -7.21 -1.59 17.75
CA ALA A 398 -7.05 -3.04 17.83
C ALA A 398 -7.81 -3.63 19.03
N LYS A 399 -7.70 -3.00 20.21
CA LYS A 399 -8.45 -3.42 21.41
C LYS A 399 -9.96 -3.36 21.22
N ILE A 400 -10.47 -2.34 20.53
CA ILE A 400 -11.90 -2.24 20.22
C ILE A 400 -12.29 -3.44 19.35
N PHE A 401 -11.60 -3.68 18.23
CA PHE A 401 -11.98 -4.78 17.33
C PHE A 401 -11.79 -6.16 17.96
N GLU A 402 -10.77 -6.36 18.79
CA GLU A 402 -10.60 -7.63 19.53
C GLU A 402 -11.72 -7.87 20.55
N GLU A 403 -12.23 -6.82 21.19
CA GLU A 403 -13.34 -6.91 22.14
C GLU A 403 -14.66 -7.31 21.44
N TYR A 404 -14.96 -6.71 20.27
CA TYR A 404 -16.23 -6.93 19.57
C TYR A 404 -16.20 -8.07 18.55
N TYR A 405 -15.02 -8.42 18.00
CA TYR A 405 -14.87 -9.45 16.96
C TYR A 405 -13.75 -10.45 17.28
N PRO A 406 -13.82 -11.15 18.42
CA PRO A 406 -12.80 -12.12 18.79
C PRO A 406 -12.73 -13.22 17.72
N THR A 407 -11.53 -13.57 17.26
CA THR A 407 -11.24 -14.65 16.29
C THR A 407 -11.77 -14.44 14.85
N LEU A 408 -12.29 -13.25 14.54
CA LEU A 408 -12.72 -12.92 13.17
C LEU A 408 -11.60 -12.34 12.29
N PHE A 409 -10.44 -12.07 12.87
CA PHE A 409 -9.24 -11.58 12.19
C PHE A 409 -8.02 -11.93 13.04
N ASP A 410 -6.83 -11.86 12.43
CA ASP A 410 -5.55 -12.01 13.08
C ASP A 410 -4.82 -10.65 13.09
N LEU A 411 -4.01 -10.41 14.11
CA LEU A 411 -3.17 -9.21 14.22
C LEU A 411 -1.70 -9.58 14.22
N GLU A 412 -0.93 -8.94 13.34
CA GLU A 412 0.53 -9.05 13.29
C GLU A 412 1.19 -7.77 13.79
N GLU A 413 2.15 -7.90 14.71
CA GLU A 413 2.92 -6.75 15.24
C GLU A 413 4.04 -6.29 14.31
N ARG A 414 4.58 -7.20 13.50
CA ARG A 414 5.80 -6.97 12.72
C ARG A 414 5.50 -7.08 11.25
N VAL A 415 5.91 -6.07 10.52
CA VAL A 415 5.79 -6.00 9.07
C VAL A 415 7.05 -6.55 8.46
N GLU A 416 6.89 -7.46 7.51
CA GLU A 416 7.97 -7.95 6.69
C GLU A 416 7.99 -7.20 5.37
N ASN A 417 9.04 -6.38 5.16
CA ASN A 417 9.20 -5.58 3.97
C ASN A 417 10.59 -5.77 3.35
N ASP A 418 10.64 -5.93 2.04
CA ASP A 418 11.87 -5.84 1.26
C ASP A 418 12.15 -4.38 0.93
N ARG A 419 13.14 -3.78 1.60
CA ARG A 419 13.51 -2.37 1.37
C ARG A 419 14.77 -2.24 0.54
N PRO A 420 14.80 -1.37 -0.47
CA PRO A 420 16.02 -1.05 -1.19
C PRO A 420 17.12 -0.56 -0.24
N ILE A 421 18.36 -0.96 -0.53
CA ILE A 421 19.52 -0.51 0.24
C ILE A 421 20.30 0.57 -0.52
N VAL A 422 20.96 1.43 0.25
CA VAL A 422 21.90 2.43 -0.21
C VAL A 422 23.17 2.39 0.65
N VAL A 423 24.28 2.84 0.11
CA VAL A 423 25.54 2.96 0.83
C VAL A 423 25.89 4.43 1.04
N ILE A 424 26.32 4.77 2.24
CA ILE A 424 26.71 6.13 2.59
C ILE A 424 28.02 6.47 1.87
N THR A 425 27.97 7.44 0.96
CA THR A 425 29.12 7.90 0.18
C THR A 425 29.75 9.17 0.76
N ASP A 426 29.00 9.95 1.53
CA ASP A 426 29.49 11.11 2.27
C ASP A 426 28.72 11.26 3.59
N ILE A 427 29.43 11.64 4.64
CA ILE A 427 28.79 12.01 5.90
C ILE A 427 29.62 13.10 6.59
N ASP A 428 28.94 14.15 7.03
CA ASP A 428 29.53 15.21 7.85
C ASP A 428 29.98 14.65 9.22
N PRO A 429 31.16 15.06 9.76
CA PRO A 429 31.67 14.54 11.02
C PRO A 429 30.70 14.69 12.21
N GLU A 430 29.96 15.81 12.29
CA GLU A 430 28.99 16.02 13.38
C GLU A 430 27.84 15.01 13.28
N ALA A 431 27.31 14.82 12.07
CA ALA A 431 26.26 13.84 11.82
C ALA A 431 26.77 12.41 12.06
N SER A 432 28.04 12.12 11.74
CA SER A 432 28.66 10.81 11.99
C SER A 432 28.76 10.50 13.49
N GLU A 433 29.11 11.47 14.32
CA GLU A 433 29.18 11.30 15.78
C GLU A 433 27.78 11.11 16.41
N GLU A 434 26.78 11.86 15.97
CA GLU A 434 25.41 11.76 16.51
C GLU A 434 24.68 10.48 16.07
N THR A 435 24.88 10.06 14.82
CA THR A 435 24.21 8.88 14.25
C THR A 435 24.98 7.59 14.49
N GLY A 436 26.30 7.67 14.67
CA GLY A 436 27.21 6.53 14.69
C GLY A 436 27.52 5.93 13.31
N LEU A 437 26.98 6.52 12.24
CA LEU A 437 27.15 6.06 10.86
C LEU A 437 28.48 6.51 10.27
N LYS A 438 29.02 5.71 9.35
CA LYS A 438 30.30 5.96 8.67
C LYS A 438 30.16 5.78 7.16
N ILE A 439 31.12 6.34 6.44
CA ILE A 439 31.26 6.13 5.00
C ILE A 439 31.44 4.62 4.74
N GLY A 440 30.64 4.08 3.82
CA GLY A 440 30.60 2.65 3.50
C GLY A 440 29.57 1.84 4.27
N ASP A 441 28.90 2.41 5.28
CA ASP A 441 27.79 1.75 5.95
C ASP A 441 26.58 1.63 5.01
N ILE A 442 25.86 0.52 5.15
CA ILE A 442 24.71 0.18 4.32
C ILE A 442 23.46 0.39 5.15
N ILE A 443 22.59 1.27 4.65
CA ILE A 443 21.32 1.63 5.25
C ILE A 443 20.21 1.40 4.23
N THR A 444 18.96 1.39 4.68
CA THR A 444 17.82 1.37 3.77
C THR A 444 17.52 2.75 3.22
N GLU A 445 16.80 2.78 2.09
CA GLU A 445 16.32 4.02 1.49
C GLU A 445 15.46 4.84 2.48
N ASN A 446 14.53 4.20 3.18
CA ASN A 446 13.72 4.84 4.22
C ASN A 446 14.56 5.46 5.34
N GLU A 447 15.59 4.76 5.82
CA GLU A 447 16.51 5.32 6.81
C GLU A 447 17.26 6.53 6.23
N TYR A 448 17.71 6.44 4.97
CA TYR A 448 18.37 7.55 4.29
C TYR A 448 17.46 8.77 4.13
N GLU A 449 16.20 8.57 3.76
CA GLU A 449 15.20 9.64 3.68
C GLU A 449 15.00 10.29 5.06
N ALA A 450 14.83 9.49 6.11
CA ALA A 450 14.69 9.99 7.47
C ALA A 450 15.92 10.78 7.94
N TYR A 451 17.13 10.26 7.70
CA TYR A 451 18.36 10.97 8.01
C TYR A 451 18.53 12.26 7.19
N SER A 452 18.13 12.25 5.91
CA SER A 452 18.20 13.42 5.03
C SER A 452 17.25 14.53 5.47
N GLN A 453 16.09 14.18 6.07
CA GLN A 453 15.17 15.16 6.64
C GLN A 453 15.71 15.79 7.93
N ILE A 454 16.35 15.00 8.80
CA ILE A 454 16.90 15.50 10.08
C ILE A 454 18.21 16.25 9.88
N TYR A 455 19.06 15.78 8.97
CA TYR A 455 20.35 16.36 8.65
C TYR A 455 20.44 16.73 7.16
N PRO A 456 19.74 17.79 6.72
CA PRO A 456 19.77 18.24 5.33
C PRO A 456 21.20 18.47 4.84
N ASP A 457 21.53 17.92 3.68
CA ASP A 457 22.83 18.01 3.02
C ASP A 457 24.05 17.47 3.79
N LYS A 458 23.87 16.88 4.99
CA LYS A 458 24.98 16.33 5.79
C LYS A 458 25.26 14.86 5.51
N ILE A 459 24.30 14.12 4.98
CA ILE A 459 24.44 12.70 4.65
C ILE A 459 24.11 12.52 3.18
N LYS A 460 24.98 11.83 2.44
CA LYS A 460 24.74 11.42 1.05
C LYS A 460 24.90 9.92 0.95
N ALA A 461 23.89 9.28 0.38
CA ALA A 461 23.90 7.87 0.08
C ALA A 461 23.52 7.64 -1.38
N SER A 462 24.19 6.68 -1.99
CA SER A 462 24.01 6.30 -3.39
C SER A 462 23.89 4.77 -3.47
N TYR A 463 23.53 4.26 -4.64
CA TYR A 463 23.45 2.82 -4.89
C TYR A 463 24.14 2.43 -6.21
N GLY A 464 24.29 1.12 -6.44
CA GLY A 464 24.88 0.58 -7.65
C GLY A 464 26.36 0.92 -7.83
N ALA A 465 26.85 0.77 -9.06
CA ALA A 465 28.22 1.11 -9.42
C ALA A 465 28.57 2.59 -9.22
N THR A 466 27.58 3.49 -9.25
CA THR A 466 27.78 4.93 -8.99
C THR A 466 28.27 5.16 -7.58
N ALA A 467 27.65 4.50 -6.60
CA ALA A 467 28.06 4.61 -5.21
C ALA A 467 29.47 4.07 -4.98
N ILE A 468 29.77 2.90 -5.57
CA ILE A 468 31.12 2.31 -5.49
C ILE A 468 32.16 3.25 -6.11
N LYS A 469 31.83 3.90 -7.23
CA LYS A 469 32.70 4.90 -7.85
C LYS A 469 32.98 6.08 -6.93
N GLU A 470 31.96 6.65 -6.30
CA GLU A 470 32.10 7.77 -5.36
C GLU A 470 32.99 7.38 -4.17
N LEU A 471 32.79 6.20 -3.61
CA LEU A 471 33.63 5.66 -2.52
C LEU A 471 35.09 5.50 -2.95
N LEU A 472 35.34 4.98 -4.15
CA LEU A 472 36.69 4.79 -4.68
C LEU A 472 37.38 6.12 -5.00
N GLN A 473 36.65 7.14 -5.43
CA GLN A 473 37.20 8.48 -5.74
C GLN A 473 37.62 9.25 -4.50
N LYS A 474 36.95 9.03 -3.36
CA LYS A 474 37.29 9.66 -2.08
C LYS A 474 38.41 8.96 -1.33
N LEU A 475 38.88 7.82 -1.82
CA LEU A 475 39.87 7.00 -1.15
C LEU A 475 41.29 7.52 -1.43
N ASP A 476 41.91 8.12 -0.43
CA ASP A 476 43.33 8.49 -0.46
C ASP A 476 44.20 7.25 -0.19
N LEU A 477 44.96 6.82 -1.19
CA LEU A 477 45.77 5.60 -1.12
C LEU A 477 47.00 5.79 -0.22
N GLU A 478 47.59 6.98 -0.18
CA GLU A 478 48.72 7.32 0.65
C GLU A 478 48.34 7.34 2.14
N GLU A 479 47.21 7.97 2.47
CA GLU A 479 46.66 8.00 3.83
C GLU A 479 46.26 6.59 4.28
N LEU A 480 45.53 5.85 3.43
CA LEU A 480 45.13 4.48 3.73
C LEU A 480 46.34 3.57 3.95
N LYS A 481 47.41 3.71 3.16
CA LYS A 481 48.66 2.96 3.35
C LYS A 481 49.26 3.25 4.73
N ALA A 482 49.34 4.52 5.13
CA ALA A 482 49.90 4.91 6.42
C ALA A 482 49.07 4.37 7.59
N TYR A 483 47.75 4.46 7.49
CA TYR A 483 46.80 3.89 8.44
C TYR A 483 46.99 2.37 8.60
N LEU A 484 47.01 1.64 7.49
CA LEU A 484 47.17 0.17 7.49
C LEU A 484 48.53 -0.26 8.04
N GLU A 485 49.62 0.45 7.74
CA GLU A 485 50.94 0.17 8.30
C GLU A 485 50.98 0.42 9.83
N ALA A 486 50.29 1.45 10.32
CA ALA A 486 50.18 1.73 11.75
C ALA A 486 49.33 0.68 12.48
N GLU A 487 48.19 0.27 11.92
CA GLU A 487 47.32 -0.73 12.53
C GLU A 487 47.97 -2.13 12.53
N LEU A 488 48.72 -2.47 11.47
CA LEU A 488 49.44 -3.75 11.40
C LEU A 488 50.55 -3.86 12.45
N LYS A 489 51.19 -2.76 12.86
CA LYS A 489 52.21 -2.76 13.93
C LYS A 489 51.63 -3.03 15.32
N LYS A 490 50.36 -2.70 15.55
CA LYS A 490 49.67 -2.90 16.84
C LYS A 490 49.21 -4.35 17.05
N LEU A 491 49.05 -5.10 15.97
CA LEU A 491 48.45 -6.44 16.00
C LEU A 491 49.51 -7.55 15.98
N PRO A 492 49.26 -8.69 16.65
CA PRO A 492 50.11 -9.86 16.51
C PRO A 492 50.03 -10.44 15.10
N VAL A 493 51.18 -10.88 14.58
CA VAL A 493 51.39 -11.29 13.18
C VAL A 493 50.48 -12.45 12.75
N SER A 494 50.08 -13.32 13.69
CA SER A 494 49.24 -14.49 13.45
C SER A 494 47.73 -14.21 13.50
N SER A 495 47.30 -13.00 13.86
CA SER A 495 45.88 -12.68 13.95
C SER A 495 45.19 -12.68 12.58
N SER A 496 43.97 -13.20 12.50
CA SER A 496 43.14 -13.15 11.28
C SER A 496 42.99 -11.70 10.75
N LYS A 497 42.86 -10.73 11.66
CA LYS A 497 42.82 -9.30 11.32
C LYS A 497 44.12 -8.81 10.67
N ALA A 498 45.30 -9.22 11.18
CA ALA A 498 46.58 -8.87 10.56
C ALA A 498 46.74 -9.47 9.15
N ILE A 499 46.23 -10.68 8.91
CA ILE A 499 46.25 -11.30 7.57
C ILE A 499 45.40 -10.49 6.58
N LYS A 500 44.18 -10.09 6.97
CA LYS A 500 43.31 -9.24 6.14
C LYS A 500 43.95 -7.89 5.83
N LEU A 501 44.44 -7.19 6.86
CA LEU A 501 45.09 -5.89 6.71
C LEU A 501 46.35 -5.97 5.84
N ARG A 502 47.15 -7.04 5.95
CA ARG A 502 48.33 -7.24 5.10
C ARG A 502 47.96 -7.45 3.63
N ARG A 503 46.87 -8.16 3.33
CA ARG A 503 46.36 -8.31 1.94
C ARG A 503 45.91 -6.96 1.38
N ARG A 504 45.14 -6.20 2.16
CA ARG A 504 44.70 -4.84 1.80
C ARG A 504 45.88 -3.91 1.55
N LEU A 505 46.87 -3.91 2.45
CA LEU A 505 48.08 -3.11 2.31
C LEU A 505 48.89 -3.48 1.05
N LYS A 506 49.00 -4.78 0.72
CA LYS A 506 49.67 -5.21 -0.51
C LYS A 506 48.99 -4.60 -1.74
N LEU A 507 47.67 -4.70 -1.79
CA LEU A 507 46.89 -4.21 -2.92
C LEU A 507 46.98 -2.68 -3.06
N VAL A 508 46.91 -1.93 -1.95
CA VAL A 508 47.14 -0.47 -1.95
C VAL A 508 48.53 -0.13 -2.47
N LYS A 509 49.58 -0.84 -2.05
CA LYS A 509 50.96 -0.66 -2.56
C LYS A 509 51.06 -0.94 -4.06
N ASP A 510 50.34 -1.95 -4.57
CA ASP A 510 50.34 -2.31 -5.98
C ASP A 510 49.63 -1.22 -6.83
N PHE A 511 48.55 -0.61 -6.33
CA PHE A 511 47.91 0.55 -6.97
C PHE A 511 48.84 1.76 -7.04
N ILE A 512 49.46 2.15 -5.91
CA ILE A 512 50.40 3.27 -5.85
C ILE A 512 51.58 3.05 -6.81
N LYS A 513 52.16 1.84 -6.82
CA LYS A 513 53.30 1.51 -7.68
C LYS A 513 52.95 1.52 -9.17
N SER A 514 51.74 1.09 -9.52
CA SER A 514 51.29 1.01 -10.93
C SER A 514 50.83 2.35 -11.50
N GLY A 515 50.48 3.31 -10.63
CA GLY A 515 49.87 4.59 -10.98
C GLY A 515 48.45 4.45 -11.51
N ASN A 516 47.81 3.31 -11.28
CA ASN A 516 46.41 3.10 -11.63
C ASN A 516 45.53 3.74 -10.56
N LYS A 517 44.37 4.27 -10.95
CA LYS A 517 43.37 4.74 -10.00
C LYS A 517 42.33 3.64 -9.72
N PRO A 518 41.88 3.46 -8.46
CA PRO A 518 40.87 2.46 -8.12
C PRO A 518 39.54 2.65 -8.87
N GLU A 519 39.14 3.90 -9.11
CA GLU A 519 37.91 4.25 -9.85
C GLU A 519 37.86 3.69 -11.29
N TRP A 520 39.00 3.32 -11.89
CA TRP A 520 39.03 2.72 -13.24
C TRP A 520 38.50 1.28 -13.28
N ILE A 521 38.21 0.68 -12.12
CA ILE A 521 37.44 -0.58 -12.04
C ILE A 521 35.99 -0.36 -12.49
N ILE A 522 35.49 0.87 -12.39
CA ILE A 522 34.15 1.24 -12.81
C ILE A 522 34.18 1.67 -14.27
N LEU A 523 33.38 0.99 -15.09
CA LEU A 523 33.27 1.21 -16.51
C LEU A 523 32.18 2.24 -16.79
N GLU A 524 32.57 3.34 -17.42
CA GLU A 524 31.64 4.27 -18.09
C GLU A 524 31.58 4.01 -19.60
N VAL A 525 32.62 3.36 -20.13
CA VAL A 525 32.82 3.12 -21.54
C VAL A 525 33.24 1.68 -21.74
N ILE A 526 32.53 0.97 -22.62
CA ILE A 526 32.86 -0.41 -22.97
C ILE A 526 33.57 -0.45 -24.33
N PRO A 527 34.77 -1.04 -24.44
CA PRO A 527 35.41 -1.24 -25.73
C PRO A 527 34.65 -2.28 -26.56
N VAL A 528 34.46 -1.97 -27.84
CA VAL A 528 33.90 -2.90 -28.83
C VAL A 528 35.04 -3.47 -29.66
N ILE A 529 35.20 -4.79 -29.59
CA ILE A 529 36.25 -5.52 -30.32
C ILE A 529 36.04 -5.36 -31.84
N PRO A 530 37.12 -5.31 -32.65
CA PRO A 530 37.03 -5.22 -34.11
C PRO A 530 36.16 -6.32 -34.75
N PRO A 531 35.33 -6.01 -35.76
CA PRO A 531 34.34 -6.92 -36.33
C PRO A 531 34.94 -8.18 -36.97
N ASP A 532 36.16 -8.10 -37.51
CA ASP A 532 36.82 -9.28 -38.11
C ASP A 532 37.24 -10.32 -37.06
N LEU A 533 37.33 -9.92 -35.78
CA LEU A 533 37.52 -10.83 -34.64
C LEU A 533 36.18 -11.39 -34.12
N ARG A 534 35.05 -10.87 -34.60
CA ARG A 534 33.68 -11.32 -34.29
C ARG A 534 32.82 -11.43 -35.56
N PRO A 535 33.24 -12.25 -36.54
CA PRO A 535 32.60 -12.30 -37.85
C PRO A 535 31.17 -12.83 -37.77
N MET A 536 30.33 -12.44 -38.72
CA MET A 536 29.06 -13.15 -38.97
C MET A 536 29.28 -14.18 -40.07
N ILE A 537 28.76 -15.38 -39.87
CA ILE A 537 28.91 -16.50 -40.80
C ILE A 537 27.63 -16.62 -41.60
N GLN A 538 27.74 -16.62 -42.92
CA GLN A 538 26.59 -16.90 -43.79
C GLN A 538 26.35 -18.42 -43.81
N ILE A 539 25.14 -18.85 -43.46
CA ILE A 539 24.68 -20.23 -43.56
C ILE A 539 24.05 -20.46 -44.95
N GLU A 540 24.03 -21.72 -45.40
CA GLU A 540 23.24 -22.15 -46.56
C GLU A 540 21.79 -21.64 -46.48
N GLY A 541 21.25 -21.20 -47.63
CA GLY A 541 19.91 -20.60 -47.71
C GLY A 541 19.84 -19.09 -47.40
N GLY A 542 20.98 -18.38 -47.32
CA GLY A 542 21.02 -16.92 -47.21
C GLY A 542 20.73 -16.37 -45.81
N ARG A 543 20.72 -17.25 -44.79
CA ARG A 543 20.63 -16.87 -43.37
C ARG A 543 22.02 -16.52 -42.83
N PHE A 544 22.09 -15.67 -41.81
CA PHE A 544 23.35 -15.36 -41.12
C PHE A 544 23.31 -15.91 -39.70
N ALA A 545 24.39 -16.57 -39.29
CA ALA A 545 24.72 -16.83 -37.90
C ALA A 545 25.52 -15.65 -37.34
N THR A 546 25.04 -15.09 -36.25
CA THR A 546 25.78 -14.15 -35.40
C THR A 546 26.60 -14.93 -34.38
N THR A 547 27.83 -14.50 -34.10
CA THR A 547 28.57 -15.02 -32.93
C THR A 547 27.92 -14.58 -31.63
N ASP A 548 28.10 -15.37 -30.57
CA ASP A 548 27.57 -15.09 -29.22
C ASP A 548 27.97 -13.69 -28.74
N LEU A 549 29.22 -13.28 -29.00
CA LEU A 549 29.73 -11.97 -28.63
C LEU A 549 28.93 -10.80 -29.25
N ASN A 550 28.49 -10.94 -30.50
CA ASN A 550 27.68 -9.90 -31.14
C ASN A 550 26.29 -9.79 -30.48
N GLU A 551 25.70 -10.91 -30.06
CA GLU A 551 24.39 -10.90 -29.38
C GLU A 551 24.48 -10.26 -27.98
N LEU A 552 25.60 -10.45 -27.30
CA LEU A 552 25.85 -9.82 -26.00
C LEU A 552 26.07 -8.31 -26.13
N TYR A 553 26.85 -7.86 -27.12
CA TYR A 553 26.93 -6.44 -27.43
C TYR A 553 25.56 -5.84 -27.77
N ARG A 554 24.72 -6.56 -28.53
CA ARG A 554 23.33 -6.13 -28.81
C ARG A 554 22.52 -5.97 -27.54
N ARG A 555 22.61 -6.93 -26.62
CA ARG A 555 21.94 -6.88 -25.32
C ARG A 555 22.35 -5.63 -24.54
N VAL A 556 23.65 -5.36 -24.42
CA VAL A 556 24.19 -4.16 -23.74
C VAL A 556 23.67 -2.88 -24.41
N ILE A 557 23.76 -2.76 -25.74
CA ILE A 557 23.32 -1.56 -26.47
C ILE A 557 21.81 -1.34 -26.29
N ASN A 558 21.00 -2.40 -26.36
CA ASN A 558 19.56 -2.31 -26.17
C ASN A 558 19.19 -1.82 -24.76
N ARG A 559 19.80 -2.38 -23.72
CA ARG A 559 19.61 -1.97 -22.32
C ARG A 559 20.06 -0.53 -22.10
N ASN A 560 21.23 -0.19 -22.60
CA ASN A 560 21.78 1.15 -22.49
C ASN A 560 20.89 2.22 -23.17
N ASN A 561 20.42 1.94 -24.39
CA ASN A 561 19.52 2.84 -25.11
C ASN A 561 18.14 2.96 -24.46
N ARG A 562 17.63 1.86 -23.88
CA ARG A 562 16.38 1.87 -23.10
C ARG A 562 16.55 2.72 -21.84
N LEU A 563 17.64 2.56 -21.10
CA LEU A 563 17.94 3.34 -19.92
C LEU A 563 18.04 4.84 -20.24
N ARG A 564 18.77 5.24 -21.31
CA ARG A 564 18.83 6.64 -21.77
C ARG A 564 17.44 7.22 -22.00
N ARG A 565 16.58 6.50 -22.74
CA ARG A 565 15.20 6.96 -23.01
C ARG A 565 14.37 7.10 -21.73
N LEU A 566 14.51 6.17 -20.78
CA LEU A 566 13.79 6.25 -19.50
C LEU A 566 14.25 7.45 -18.66
N MET A 567 15.55 7.75 -18.67
CA MET A 567 16.10 8.94 -18.01
C MET A 567 15.59 10.23 -18.67
N ASP A 568 15.58 10.29 -20.01
CA ASP A 568 15.08 11.45 -20.77
C ASP A 568 13.58 11.71 -20.52
N LEU A 569 12.81 10.65 -20.27
CA LEU A 569 11.38 10.73 -19.96
C LEU A 569 11.08 11.01 -18.48
N GLY A 570 12.10 11.07 -17.61
CA GLY A 570 11.91 11.25 -16.17
C GLY A 570 11.17 10.08 -15.51
N ALA A 571 11.45 8.85 -15.94
CA ALA A 571 10.80 7.66 -15.38
C ALA A 571 11.04 7.53 -13.85
N PRO A 572 10.08 6.96 -13.10
CA PRO A 572 10.22 6.71 -11.66
C PRO A 572 11.49 5.93 -11.31
N GLU A 573 12.06 6.21 -10.13
CA GLU A 573 13.35 5.68 -9.72
C GLU A 573 13.38 4.14 -9.64
N ILE A 574 12.28 3.51 -9.22
CA ILE A 574 12.13 2.05 -9.18
C ILE A 574 12.39 1.43 -10.57
N ILE A 575 11.88 2.06 -11.63
CA ILE A 575 12.07 1.59 -13.01
C ILE A 575 13.52 1.80 -13.46
N LEU A 576 14.10 2.96 -13.12
CA LEU A 576 15.49 3.27 -13.45
C LEU A 576 16.47 2.31 -12.77
N ARG A 577 16.24 1.98 -11.49
CA ARG A 577 17.06 1.01 -10.74
C ARG A 577 17.05 -0.36 -11.39
N ASN A 578 15.86 -0.86 -11.73
CA ASN A 578 15.76 -2.14 -12.40
C ASN A 578 16.47 -2.13 -13.77
N GLU A 579 16.33 -1.07 -14.57
CA GLU A 579 17.03 -1.02 -15.87
C GLU A 579 18.55 -0.86 -15.72
N LYS A 580 19.03 -0.13 -14.71
CA LYS A 580 20.46 -0.08 -14.37
C LYS A 580 21.00 -1.45 -13.92
N ARG A 581 20.24 -2.21 -13.13
CA ARG A 581 20.58 -3.61 -12.76
C ARG A 581 20.70 -4.48 -14.00
N MET A 582 19.71 -4.44 -14.90
CA MET A 582 19.76 -5.20 -16.15
C MET A 582 20.93 -4.78 -17.06
N LEU A 583 21.36 -3.52 -17.00
CA LEU A 583 22.54 -3.06 -17.71
C LEU A 583 23.83 -3.66 -17.10
N GLN A 584 23.96 -3.67 -15.77
CA GLN A 584 25.06 -4.32 -15.06
C GLN A 584 25.15 -5.80 -15.47
N GLU A 585 24.06 -6.56 -15.34
CA GLU A 585 23.98 -7.98 -15.74
C GLU A 585 24.33 -8.22 -17.23
N ALA A 586 23.93 -7.31 -18.12
CA ALA A 586 24.24 -7.43 -19.54
C ALA A 586 25.74 -7.25 -19.82
N VAL A 587 26.41 -6.37 -19.09
CA VAL A 587 27.84 -6.12 -19.20
C VAL A 587 28.65 -7.23 -18.53
N ASP A 588 28.15 -7.74 -17.41
CA ASP A 588 28.70 -8.90 -16.71
C ASP A 588 28.72 -10.12 -17.63
N ALA A 589 27.58 -10.41 -18.28
CA ALA A 589 27.50 -11.43 -19.31
C ALA A 589 28.53 -11.16 -20.41
N LEU A 590 28.60 -9.93 -20.96
CA LEU A 590 29.57 -9.61 -22.02
C LEU A 590 31.04 -9.91 -21.63
N ILE A 591 31.44 -9.62 -20.39
CA ILE A 591 32.83 -9.74 -19.92
C ILE A 591 33.15 -11.14 -19.40
N HIS A 592 32.19 -11.81 -18.76
CA HIS A 592 32.37 -13.08 -18.06
C HIS A 592 31.52 -14.21 -18.67
N ASN A 593 31.48 -14.30 -20.00
CA ASN A 593 30.89 -15.48 -20.66
C ASN A 593 31.73 -16.72 -20.39
N GLY A 594 31.19 -17.68 -19.64
CA GLY A 594 31.72 -19.06 -19.60
C GLY A 594 32.16 -19.59 -18.23
N THR A 595 31.69 -19.02 -17.12
CA THR A 595 31.98 -19.49 -15.74
C THR A 595 30.76 -20.06 -15.00
N GLU A 596 29.69 -20.37 -15.72
CA GLU A 596 28.76 -21.41 -15.26
C GLU A 596 29.24 -22.77 -15.79
N SER A 597 30.11 -23.39 -15.00
CA SER A 597 30.39 -24.83 -15.04
C SER A 597 30.62 -25.34 -13.62
#